data_AF-A0AA38IJY1-F1
#
_entry.id   AF-A0AA38IJY1-F1
#
_cell.length_a   1.000
_cell.length_b   1.000
_cell.length_c   1.000
_cell.angle_alpha   90.00
_cell.angle_beta   90.00
_cell.angle_gamma   90.00
#
_symmetry.space_group_name_H-M   'P 1'
#
loop_
_entity.id
_entity.type
_entity.pdbx_description
1 polymer ?
#
loop_
_entity_poly.entity_id
_entity_poly.type
_entity_poly.pdbx_seq_one_letter_code
_entity_poly.pdbx_strand_id
1 'polypeptide(L)'
;MNYALAFRCRYQDLNHCLNIDSLMTKYKNGSSLMPLFRQVGTLSRTLSEMVTIFNEIFGWTFVFMAGKTIAHILASCMAFLEKNYEVTNMEIRLSNFLAISLSIANFTIVMMCGSSVATESSKTAFLCYKLQEHFPPKSDERLEILILAKQVQANDVKITAADFFEINRSTLCGILATCTTYVIVVLQFSGNF
;
A
#
# COMPACT_ATOMS: atom_id res chain seq x y z
N MET A 1 0.48 -9.84 10.56
CA MET A 1 0.38 -8.69 9.64
C MET A 1 0.75 -7.40 10.37
N ASN A 2 2.03 -7.24 10.72
CA ASN A 2 2.52 -6.10 11.52
C ASN A 2 3.60 -5.29 10.76
N TYR A 3 4.21 -5.90 9.74
CA TYR A 3 5.34 -5.32 9.00
C TYR A 3 4.96 -4.15 8.08
N ALA A 4 3.86 -4.24 7.34
CA ALA A 4 3.41 -3.11 6.50
C ALA A 4 3.02 -1.88 7.33
N LEU A 5 2.42 -2.09 8.51
CA LEU A 5 2.15 -1.02 9.45
C LEU A 5 3.45 -0.46 10.04
N ALA A 6 4.41 -1.32 10.36
CA ALA A 6 5.73 -0.88 10.81
C ALA A 6 6.45 -0.03 9.76
N PHE A 7 6.42 -0.40 8.48
CA PHE A 7 6.96 0.41 7.39
C PHE A 7 6.28 1.78 7.32
N ARG A 8 4.95 1.81 7.41
CA ARG A 8 4.19 3.07 7.47
C ARG A 8 4.65 3.95 8.63
N CYS A 9 4.74 3.40 9.85
CA CYS A 9 5.20 4.16 11.01
C CYS A 9 6.61 4.72 10.81
N ARG A 10 7.53 3.95 10.23
CA ARG A 10 8.89 4.43 9.94
C ARG A 10 8.92 5.56 8.90
N TYR A 11 8.08 5.50 7.88
CA TYR A 11 7.93 6.62 6.93
C TYR A 11 7.27 7.84 7.60
N GLN A 12 6.35 7.64 8.53
CA GLN A 12 5.78 8.74 9.31
C GLN A 12 6.82 9.40 10.23
N ASP A 13 7.70 8.61 10.85
CA ASP A 13 8.82 9.12 11.64
C ASP A 13 9.77 9.95 10.78
N LEU A 14 10.12 9.46 9.58
CA LEU A 14 10.91 10.21 8.59
C LEU A 14 10.24 11.53 8.21
N ASN A 15 8.94 11.49 7.92
CA ASN A 15 8.15 12.67 7.58
C ASN A 15 8.10 13.67 8.74
N HIS A 16 8.09 13.19 9.98
CA HIS A 16 8.17 14.03 11.17
C HIS A 16 9.56 14.67 11.35
N CYS A 17 10.64 13.95 11.03
CA CYS A 17 11.99 14.54 11.01
C CYS A 17 12.14 15.66 9.96
N LEU A 18 11.35 15.61 8.88
CA LEU A 18 11.28 16.62 7.84
C LEU A 18 10.29 17.76 8.14
N ASN A 19 9.75 17.84 9.36
CA ASN A 19 8.81 18.89 9.72
C ASN A 19 9.46 20.28 9.65
N ILE A 20 8.92 21.10 8.76
CA ILE A 20 9.42 22.44 8.40
C ILE A 20 9.60 23.31 9.63
N ASP A 21 8.63 23.37 10.54
CA ASP A 21 8.68 24.27 11.70
C ASP A 21 9.87 23.93 12.61
N SER A 22 10.08 22.63 12.84
CA SER A 22 11.17 22.12 13.68
C SER A 22 12.55 22.36 13.05
N LEU A 23 12.66 22.18 11.73
CA LEU A 23 13.91 22.35 10.99
C LEU A 23 14.28 23.83 10.83
N MET A 24 13.31 24.69 10.54
CA MET A 24 13.53 26.13 10.44
C MET A 24 13.95 26.73 11.79
N THR A 25 13.45 26.18 12.90
CA THR A 25 13.89 26.59 14.24
C THR A 25 15.35 26.20 14.50
N LYS A 26 15.74 24.96 14.15
CA LYS A 26 17.14 24.50 14.25
C LYS A 26 18.09 25.32 13.36
N TYR A 27 17.67 25.64 12.15
CA TYR A 27 18.45 26.46 11.22
C TYR A 27 18.66 27.88 11.74
N LYS A 28 17.62 28.52 12.28
CA LYS A 28 17.72 29.85 12.92
C LYS A 28 18.65 29.85 14.13
N ASN A 29 18.75 28.74 14.85
CA ASN A 29 19.69 28.56 15.96
C ASN A 29 21.14 28.28 15.50
N GLY A 30 21.45 28.42 14.22
CA GLY A 30 22.80 28.26 13.66
C GLY A 30 23.26 26.81 13.49
N SER A 31 22.35 25.82 13.62
CA SER A 31 22.70 24.41 13.43
C SER A 31 22.68 24.02 11.95
N SER A 32 23.72 23.33 11.49
CA SER A 32 23.76 22.76 10.13
C SER A 32 22.73 21.62 10.00
N LEU A 33 21.88 21.70 8.97
CA LEU A 33 20.87 20.67 8.67
C LEU A 33 21.38 19.55 7.77
N MET A 34 22.55 19.72 7.16
CA MET A 34 23.18 18.73 6.26
C MET A 34 23.27 17.31 6.84
N PRO A 35 23.78 17.09 8.07
CA PRO A 35 23.87 15.74 8.62
C PRO A 35 22.49 15.08 8.78
N LEU A 36 21.45 15.87 9.07
CA LEU A 36 20.08 15.37 9.21
C LEU A 36 19.52 14.93 7.85
N PHE A 37 19.74 15.71 6.78
CA PHE A 37 19.30 15.32 5.43
C PHE A 37 19.97 14.03 4.95
N ARG A 38 21.28 13.88 5.21
CA ARG A 38 22.01 12.64 4.90
C ARG A 38 21.49 11.45 5.70
N GLN A 39 21.18 11.65 6.97
CA GLN A 39 20.60 10.61 7.81
C GLN A 39 19.20 10.19 7.34
N VAL A 40 18.35 11.15 6.96
CA VAL A 40 17.03 10.89 6.38
C VAL A 40 17.16 10.11 5.06
N GLY A 41 18.10 10.51 4.19
CA GLY A 41 18.34 9.83 2.91
C GLY A 41 18.83 8.39 3.07
N THR A 42 19.76 8.15 4.00
CA THR A 42 20.24 6.78 4.30
C THR A 42 19.12 5.92 4.88
N LEU A 43 18.35 6.43 5.84
CA LEU A 43 17.22 5.68 6.44
C LEU A 43 16.12 5.39 5.42
N SER A 44 15.79 6.36 4.55
CA SER A 44 14.83 6.16 3.45
C SER A 44 15.30 5.08 2.47
N ARG A 45 16.61 5.04 2.15
CA ARG A 45 17.17 4.00 1.28
C ARG A 45 17.09 2.62 1.94
N THR A 46 17.48 2.50 3.21
CA THR A 46 17.37 1.25 3.95
C THR A 46 15.93 0.74 4.04
N LEU A 47 14.95 1.63 4.25
CA LEU A 47 13.54 1.27 4.24
C LEU A 47 13.08 0.76 2.87
N SER A 48 13.53 1.39 1.79
CA SER A 48 13.24 0.95 0.43
C SER A 48 13.80 -0.45 0.16
N GLU A 49 15.08 -0.69 0.52
CA GLU A 49 15.72 -2.00 0.43
C GLU A 49 14.96 -3.07 1.24
N MET A 50 14.49 -2.74 2.45
CA MET A 50 13.67 -3.66 3.26
C MET A 50 12.32 -3.99 2.60
N VAL A 51 11.70 -3.03 1.91
CA VAL A 51 10.44 -3.31 1.21
C VAL A 51 10.66 -4.13 -0.06
N THR A 52 11.78 -3.95 -0.76
CA THR A 52 12.16 -4.84 -1.87
C THR A 52 12.29 -6.28 -1.39
N ILE A 53 13.01 -6.52 -0.29
CA ILE A 53 13.14 -7.86 0.31
C ILE A 53 11.77 -8.39 0.76
N PHE A 54 10.93 -7.53 1.32
CA PHE A 54 9.57 -7.92 1.71
C PHE A 54 8.74 -8.38 0.49
N ASN A 55 8.84 -7.69 -0.65
CA ASN A 55 8.15 -8.07 -1.89
C ASN A 55 8.68 -9.38 -2.45
N GLU A 56 9.98 -9.64 -2.38
CA GLU A 56 10.57 -10.91 -2.82
C GLU A 56 10.06 -12.10 -1.97
N ILE A 57 9.95 -11.92 -0.65
CA ILE A 57 9.49 -12.97 0.26
C ILE A 57 7.98 -13.20 0.17
N PHE A 58 7.18 -12.12 0.21
CA PHE A 58 5.73 -12.20 0.33
C PHE A 58 4.97 -12.00 -0.99
N GLY A 59 5.66 -11.63 -2.08
CA GLY A 59 5.05 -11.33 -3.36
C GLY A 59 4.17 -12.47 -3.87
N TRP A 60 4.70 -13.70 -3.90
CA TRP A 60 3.93 -14.88 -4.27
C TRP A 60 2.79 -15.19 -3.30
N THR A 61 3.00 -14.92 -2.01
CA THR A 61 1.93 -15.08 -1.00
C THR A 61 0.76 -14.16 -1.33
N PHE A 62 1.01 -12.93 -1.77
CA PHE A 62 -0.05 -12.01 -2.21
C PHE A 62 -0.74 -12.47 -3.49
N VAL A 63 0.00 -13.04 -4.44
CA VAL A 63 -0.59 -13.63 -5.66
C VAL A 63 -1.58 -14.74 -5.29
N PHE A 64 -1.16 -15.70 -4.45
CA PHE A 64 -2.05 -16.79 -4.02
C PHE A 64 -3.21 -16.29 -3.16
N MET A 65 -2.99 -15.27 -2.33
CA MET A 65 -4.05 -14.66 -1.53
C MET A 65 -5.10 -13.98 -2.42
N ALA A 66 -4.67 -13.24 -3.44
CA ALA A 66 -5.57 -12.60 -4.41
C ALA A 66 -6.35 -13.66 -5.20
N GLY A 67 -5.66 -14.66 -5.75
CA GLY A 67 -6.30 -15.75 -6.49
C GLY A 67 -7.32 -16.52 -5.65
N LYS A 68 -6.96 -16.86 -4.41
CA LYS A 68 -7.89 -17.48 -3.45
C LYS A 68 -9.10 -16.60 -3.19
N THR A 69 -8.90 -15.30 -2.98
CA THR A 69 -9.99 -14.35 -2.70
C THR A 69 -10.94 -14.24 -3.90
N ILE A 70 -10.41 -14.16 -5.12
CA ILE A 70 -11.21 -14.14 -6.36
C ILE A 70 -12.02 -15.43 -6.49
N ALA A 71 -11.37 -16.59 -6.41
CA ALA A 71 -12.03 -17.88 -6.53
C ALA A 71 -13.13 -18.05 -5.48
N HIS A 72 -12.86 -17.62 -4.24
CA HIS A 72 -13.83 -17.72 -3.14
C HIS A 72 -15.02 -16.78 -3.33
N ILE A 73 -14.81 -15.54 -3.80
CA ILE A 73 -15.91 -14.61 -4.17
C ILE A 73 -16.78 -15.24 -5.25
N LEU A 74 -16.17 -15.70 -6.34
CA LEU A 74 -16.90 -16.27 -7.48
C LEU A 74 -17.68 -17.53 -7.09
N ALA A 75 -17.05 -18.49 -6.40
CA ALA A 75 -17.71 -19.71 -5.94
C ALA A 75 -18.92 -19.41 -5.04
N SER A 76 -18.80 -18.39 -4.18
CA SER A 76 -19.87 -17.99 -3.28
C SER A 76 -21.04 -17.33 -4.00
N CYS A 77 -20.75 -16.47 -4.98
CA CYS A 77 -21.77 -15.91 -5.84
C CYS A 77 -22.48 -17.01 -6.63
N MET A 78 -21.75 -17.96 -7.21
CA MET A 78 -22.34 -19.09 -7.95
C MET A 78 -23.24 -19.96 -7.07
N ALA A 79 -22.77 -20.32 -5.87
CA ALA A 79 -23.55 -21.10 -4.91
C ALA A 79 -24.84 -20.37 -4.45
N PHE A 80 -24.84 -19.04 -4.44
CA PHE A 80 -26.04 -18.24 -4.19
C PHE A 80 -27.02 -18.25 -5.36
N LEU A 81 -26.53 -18.34 -6.60
CA LEU A 81 -27.36 -18.32 -7.82
C LEU A 81 -28.00 -19.67 -8.14
N GLU A 82 -27.35 -20.79 -7.80
CA GLU A 82 -27.93 -22.12 -7.94
C GLU A 82 -29.08 -22.30 -6.93
N LYS A 83 -30.31 -22.03 -7.38
CA LYS A 83 -31.56 -22.18 -6.62
C LYS A 83 -31.81 -23.59 -6.03
N ASN A 84 -30.97 -24.58 -6.38
CA ASN A 84 -31.08 -25.98 -5.96
C ASN A 84 -30.18 -26.35 -4.76
N TYR A 85 -29.70 -25.38 -3.98
CA TYR A 85 -29.20 -25.64 -2.63
C TYR A 85 -30.39 -25.95 -1.69
N GLU A 86 -31.10 -27.05 -2.00
CA GLU A 86 -32.10 -27.67 -1.15
C GLU A 86 -31.45 -27.99 0.20
N VAL A 87 -31.95 -27.33 1.25
CA VAL A 87 -31.83 -27.76 2.66
C VAL A 87 -30.40 -28.11 3.13
N THR A 88 -29.38 -27.33 2.76
CA THR A 88 -28.13 -27.34 3.55
C THR A 88 -28.32 -26.52 4.82
N ASN A 89 -28.01 -27.14 5.97
CA ASN A 89 -28.00 -26.55 7.31
C ASN A 89 -27.60 -25.08 7.30
N MET A 90 -28.43 -24.23 7.91
CA MET A 90 -28.19 -22.79 8.09
C MET A 90 -26.77 -22.50 8.63
N GLU A 91 -26.24 -23.41 9.44
CA GLU A 91 -24.87 -23.41 9.96
C GLU A 91 -23.79 -23.43 8.88
N ILE A 92 -23.95 -24.24 7.83
CA ILE A 92 -22.99 -24.32 6.71
C ILE A 92 -22.99 -23.00 5.92
N ARG A 93 -24.19 -22.44 5.67
CA ARG A 93 -24.32 -21.14 5.00
C ARG A 93 -23.69 -20.01 5.81
N LEU A 94 -23.94 -19.98 7.11
CA LEU A 94 -23.38 -18.97 8.01
C LEU A 94 -21.85 -19.10 8.09
N SER A 95 -21.34 -20.34 8.20
CA SER A 95 -19.90 -20.62 8.23
C SER A 95 -19.21 -20.15 6.95
N ASN A 96 -19.78 -20.46 5.77
CA ASN A 96 -19.24 -19.99 4.49
C ASN A 96 -19.26 -18.47 4.39
N PHE A 97 -20.38 -17.82 4.75
CA PHE A 97 -20.48 -16.36 4.75
C PHE A 97 -19.42 -15.69 5.66
N LEU A 98 -19.23 -16.23 6.86
CA LEU A 98 -18.20 -15.77 7.80
C LEU A 98 -16.78 -15.99 7.24
N ALA A 99 -16.52 -17.14 6.62
CA ALA A 99 -15.22 -17.42 6.00
C ALA A 99 -14.91 -16.47 4.83
N ILE A 100 -15.90 -16.14 4.01
CA ILE A 100 -15.77 -15.20 2.88
C ILE A 100 -15.52 -13.79 3.40
N SER A 101 -16.36 -13.30 4.32
CA SER A 101 -16.22 -11.96 4.88
C SER A 101 -14.87 -11.78 5.58
N LEU A 102 -14.39 -12.78 6.31
CA LEU A 102 -13.05 -12.78 6.91
C LEU A 102 -11.94 -12.76 5.85
N SER A 103 -12.08 -13.53 4.77
CA SER A 103 -11.09 -13.57 3.68
C SER A 103 -11.00 -12.21 2.97
N ILE A 104 -12.15 -11.61 2.64
CA ILE A 104 -12.23 -10.29 2.02
C ILE A 104 -11.68 -9.22 2.96
N ALA A 105 -12.00 -9.29 4.27
CA ALA A 105 -11.47 -8.36 5.26
C ALA A 105 -9.95 -8.43 5.33
N ASN A 106 -9.37 -9.63 5.44
CA ASN A 106 -7.93 -9.81 5.46
C ASN A 106 -7.26 -9.26 4.20
N PHE A 107 -7.79 -9.59 3.03
CA PHE A 107 -7.28 -9.08 1.76
C PHE A 107 -7.37 -7.55 1.69
N THR A 108 -8.50 -6.97 2.09
CA THR A 108 -8.70 -5.52 2.13
C THR A 108 -7.69 -4.83 3.04
N ILE A 109 -7.44 -5.35 4.23
CA ILE A 109 -6.46 -4.76 5.16
C ILE A 109 -5.06 -4.80 4.54
N VAL A 110 -4.65 -5.90 3.89
CA VAL A 110 -3.37 -5.98 3.16
C VAL A 110 -3.26 -4.88 2.11
N MET A 111 -4.28 -4.74 1.26
CA MET A 111 -4.30 -3.76 0.17
C MET A 111 -4.26 -2.31 0.69
N MET A 112 -4.98 -2.03 1.78
CA MET A 112 -4.99 -0.70 2.41
C MET A 112 -3.65 -0.37 3.08
N CYS A 113 -3.02 -1.35 3.74
CA CYS A 113 -1.69 -1.17 4.31
C CYS A 113 -0.65 -0.85 3.22
N GLY A 114 -0.64 -1.60 2.11
CA GLY A 114 0.28 -1.33 1.00
C GLY A 114 0.09 0.06 0.40
N SER A 115 -1.17 0.46 0.16
CA SER A 115 -1.50 1.81 -0.30
C SER A 115 -1.02 2.89 0.67
N SER A 116 -1.12 2.65 1.98
CA SER A 116 -0.70 3.61 2.99
C SER A 116 0.82 3.77 3.04
N VAL A 117 1.60 2.69 2.88
CA VAL A 117 3.07 2.76 2.84
C VAL A 117 3.54 3.56 1.63
N ALA A 118 2.99 3.28 0.44
CA ALA A 118 3.32 4.02 -0.78
C ALA A 118 2.95 5.52 -0.66
N THR A 119 1.83 5.83 -0.02
CA THR A 119 1.41 7.22 0.20
C THR A 119 2.36 7.96 1.16
N GLU A 120 2.80 7.32 2.24
CA GLU A 120 3.73 7.96 3.20
C GLU A 120 5.15 8.09 2.62
N SER A 121 5.60 7.14 1.79
CA SER A 121 6.86 7.21 1.04
C SER A 121 6.89 8.41 0.09
N SER A 122 5.88 8.53 -0.78
CA SER A 122 5.78 9.64 -1.74
C SER A 122 5.65 11.00 -1.05
N LYS A 123 5.02 11.05 0.13
CA LYS A 123 4.93 12.26 0.96
C LYS A 123 6.30 12.74 1.44
N THR A 124 7.27 11.85 1.66
CA THR A 124 8.65 12.23 2.03
C THR A 124 9.29 13.11 0.95
N ALA A 125 9.18 12.72 -0.32
CA ALA A 125 9.70 13.52 -1.45
C ALA A 125 8.98 14.87 -1.56
N PHE A 126 7.65 14.89 -1.40
CA PHE A 126 6.86 16.13 -1.38
C PHE A 126 7.30 17.09 -0.27
N LEU A 127 7.55 16.58 0.95
CA LEU A 127 8.04 17.38 2.06
C LEU A 127 9.42 17.97 1.78
N CYS A 128 10.33 17.23 1.15
CA CYS A 128 11.61 17.77 0.72
C CYS A 128 11.44 18.94 -0.26
N TYR A 129 10.59 18.78 -1.28
CA TYR A 129 10.33 19.87 -2.24
C TYR A 129 9.68 21.10 -1.58
N LYS A 130 8.78 20.90 -0.61
CA LYS A 130 8.19 22.01 0.15
C LYS A 130 9.21 22.70 1.07
N LEU A 131 10.09 21.92 1.69
CA LEU A 131 11.14 22.45 2.57
C LEU A 131 12.13 23.32 1.80
N GLN A 132 12.47 22.95 0.56
CA GLN A 132 13.41 23.71 -0.28
C GLN A 132 13.00 25.18 -0.49
N GLU A 133 11.69 25.48 -0.46
CA GLU A 133 11.14 26.82 -0.72
C GLU A 133 11.53 27.83 0.37
N HIS A 134 11.93 27.34 1.53
CA HIS A 134 12.31 28.14 2.69
C HIS A 134 13.80 28.54 2.68
N PHE A 135 14.59 28.03 1.73
CA PHE A 135 16.02 28.29 1.62
C PHE A 135 16.33 29.23 0.43
N PRO A 136 17.31 30.15 0.59
CA PRO A 136 17.71 31.04 -0.49
C PRO A 136 18.08 30.30 -1.78
N PRO A 137 17.85 30.90 -2.95
CA PRO A 137 18.33 30.35 -4.22
C PRO A 137 19.86 30.17 -4.16
N LYS A 138 20.35 28.98 -4.53
CA LYS A 138 21.78 28.59 -4.51
C LYS A 138 22.43 28.39 -3.13
N SER A 139 21.67 28.22 -2.05
CA SER A 139 22.25 27.79 -0.77
C SER A 139 22.64 26.30 -0.83
N ASP A 140 23.68 25.92 -0.08
CA ASP A 140 24.13 24.52 -0.01
C ASP A 140 23.04 23.62 0.58
N GLU A 141 22.22 24.13 1.51
CA GLU A 141 21.09 23.40 2.09
C GLU A 141 20.01 23.11 1.05
N ARG A 142 19.70 24.09 0.20
CA ARG A 142 18.73 23.90 -0.88
C ARG A 142 19.21 22.83 -1.86
N LEU A 143 20.50 22.83 -2.19
CA LEU A 143 21.10 21.80 -3.05
C LEU A 143 20.98 20.41 -2.41
N GLU A 144 21.31 20.28 -1.13
CA GLU A 144 21.24 19.00 -0.41
C GLU A 144 19.79 18.49 -0.29
N ILE A 145 18.82 19.37 -0.02
CA ILE A 145 17.39 19.01 0.02
C ILE A 145 16.91 18.52 -1.36
N LEU A 146 17.37 19.14 -2.45
CA LEU A 146 17.06 18.72 -3.80
C LEU A 146 17.68 17.35 -4.14
N ILE A 147 18.90 17.10 -3.70
CA ILE A 147 19.56 15.79 -3.84
C ILE A 147 18.77 14.74 -3.06
N LEU A 148 18.38 15.04 -1.82
CA LEU A 148 17.55 14.17 -1.00
C LEU A 148 16.20 13.88 -1.66
N ALA A 149 15.50 14.91 -2.15
CA ALA A 149 14.21 14.76 -2.82
C ALA A 149 14.31 13.81 -4.03
N LYS A 150 15.34 13.99 -4.87
CA LYS A 150 15.61 13.11 -6.00
C LYS A 150 15.93 11.69 -5.56
N GLN A 151 16.72 11.52 -4.51
CA GLN A 151 17.06 10.20 -3.97
C GLN A 151 15.81 9.48 -3.44
N VAL A 152 14.98 10.15 -2.64
CA VAL A 152 13.75 9.58 -2.09
C VAL A 152 12.77 9.23 -3.21
N GLN A 153 12.61 10.12 -4.20
CA GLN A 153 11.74 9.88 -5.36
C GLN A 153 12.21 8.71 -6.22
N ALA A 154 13.52 8.57 -6.43
CA ALA A 154 14.09 7.45 -7.18
C ALA A 154 13.93 6.10 -6.46
N ASN A 155 13.78 6.12 -5.13
CA ASN A 155 13.59 4.94 -4.30
C ASN A 155 12.16 4.83 -3.76
N ASP A 156 11.18 5.41 -4.46
CA ASP A 156 9.78 5.40 -4.02
C ASP A 156 9.27 3.98 -3.87
N VAL A 157 8.68 3.71 -2.71
CA VAL A 157 8.36 2.36 -2.29
C VAL A 157 6.99 1.95 -2.78
N LYS A 158 6.95 0.77 -3.41
CA LYS A 158 5.73 0.09 -3.82
C LYS A 158 5.74 -1.33 -3.29
N ILE A 159 4.64 -1.74 -2.65
CA ILE A 159 4.45 -3.14 -2.29
C ILE A 159 3.87 -3.85 -3.52
N THR A 160 4.55 -4.89 -4.00
CA THR A 160 4.15 -5.63 -5.21
C THR A 160 3.90 -7.10 -4.90
N ALA A 161 2.97 -7.71 -5.64
CA ALA A 161 2.72 -9.14 -5.63
C ALA A 161 3.59 -9.83 -6.68
N ALA A 162 4.84 -10.15 -6.33
CA ALA A 162 5.82 -10.77 -7.23
C ALA A 162 5.91 -10.03 -8.59
N ASP A 163 5.83 -8.70 -8.53
CA ASP A 163 5.82 -7.77 -9.67
C ASP A 163 4.71 -7.96 -10.73
N PHE A 164 3.73 -8.84 -10.48
CA PHE A 164 2.53 -8.96 -11.32
C PHE A 164 1.61 -7.75 -11.18
N PHE A 165 1.40 -7.29 -9.95
CA PHE A 165 0.54 -6.14 -9.65
C PHE A 165 0.95 -5.44 -8.36
N GLU A 166 0.59 -4.16 -8.26
CA GLU A 166 0.82 -3.35 -7.06
C GLU A 166 -0.29 -3.60 -6.02
N ILE A 167 0.12 -3.77 -4.76
CA ILE A 167 -0.76 -3.91 -3.59
C ILE A 167 -1.24 -2.51 -3.19
N ASN A 168 -2.31 -2.07 -3.83
CA ASN A 168 -2.95 -0.78 -3.54
C ASN A 168 -4.48 -0.86 -3.62
N ARG A 169 -5.16 0.19 -3.15
CA ARG A 169 -6.63 0.27 -3.16
C ARG A 169 -7.24 0.18 -4.56
N SER A 170 -6.53 0.64 -5.59
CA SER A 170 -7.02 0.63 -6.97
C SER A 170 -7.11 -0.80 -7.51
N THR A 171 -6.11 -1.62 -7.24
CA THR A 171 -6.11 -3.05 -7.58
C THR A 171 -7.26 -3.79 -6.88
N LEU A 172 -7.53 -3.48 -5.61
CA LEU A 172 -8.70 -4.03 -4.89
C LEU A 172 -10.01 -3.70 -5.62
N CYS A 173 -10.23 -2.43 -5.96
CA CYS A 173 -11.42 -2.00 -6.70
C CYS A 173 -11.51 -2.67 -8.08
N GLY A 174 -10.38 -2.82 -8.79
CA GLY A 174 -10.32 -3.51 -10.08
C GLY A 174 -10.70 -4.98 -9.99
N ILE A 175 -10.23 -5.69 -8.96
CA ILE A 175 -10.59 -7.09 -8.70
C ILE A 175 -12.10 -7.20 -8.41
N LEU A 176 -12.63 -6.35 -7.53
CA LEU A 176 -14.06 -6.36 -7.21
C LEU A 176 -14.91 -6.07 -8.45
N ALA A 177 -14.55 -5.06 -9.24
CA ALA A 177 -15.24 -4.74 -10.49
C ALA A 177 -15.23 -5.93 -11.46
N THR A 178 -14.08 -6.59 -11.63
CA THR A 178 -13.94 -7.76 -12.51
C THR A 178 -14.80 -8.92 -12.03
N CYS A 179 -14.79 -9.23 -10.73
CA CYS A 179 -15.66 -10.25 -10.14
C CYS A 179 -17.14 -9.91 -10.36
N THR A 180 -17.55 -8.65 -10.13
CA THR A 180 -18.93 -8.20 -10.37
C THR A 180 -19.32 -8.36 -11.84
N THR A 181 -18.47 -7.96 -12.78
CA THR A 181 -18.73 -8.15 -14.22
C THR A 181 -18.90 -9.63 -14.55
N TYR A 182 -18.04 -10.50 -14.05
CA TYR A 182 -18.17 -11.94 -14.27
C TYR A 182 -19.48 -12.49 -13.72
N VAL A 183 -19.87 -12.10 -12.50
CA VAL A 183 -21.14 -12.53 -11.90
C VAL A 183 -22.34 -12.04 -12.73
N ILE A 184 -22.32 -10.80 -13.23
CA ILE A 184 -23.37 -10.26 -14.12
C ILE A 184 -23.46 -11.10 -15.39
N VAL A 185 -22.32 -11.43 -16.01
CA VAL A 185 -22.29 -12.25 -17.22
C VAL A 185 -22.88 -13.63 -16.94
N VAL A 186 -22.48 -14.30 -15.85
CA VAL A 186 -23.04 -15.60 -15.50
C VAL A 186 -24.54 -15.50 -15.18
N LEU A 187 -24.98 -14.45 -14.51
CA LEU A 187 -26.40 -14.18 -14.29
C LEU A 187 -27.19 -14.08 -15.61
N GLN A 188 -26.64 -13.38 -16.59
CA GLN A 188 -27.28 -13.22 -17.91
C GLN A 188 -27.34 -14.54 -18.68
N PHE A 189 -26.30 -15.37 -18.59
CA PHE A 189 -26.27 -16.68 -19.26
C PHE A 189 -27.02 -17.80 -18.50
N SER A 190 -27.14 -17.70 -17.18
CA SER A 190 -27.88 -18.68 -16.35
C SER A 190 -29.37 -18.39 -16.29
N GLY A 191 -29.74 -17.11 -16.30
CA GLY A 191 -31.11 -16.64 -16.46
C GLY A 191 -31.52 -16.61 -17.94
N ASN A 192 -31.37 -17.72 -18.66
CA ASN A 192 -31.95 -17.87 -19.99
C ASN A 192 -33.41 -17.39 -19.98
N PHE A 193 -33.71 -16.43 -20.87
CA PHE A 193 -35.04 -16.28 -21.46
C PHE A 193 -35.43 -17.58 -22.18
#